data_AF-A0YRH3-F1
#
_entry.id   AF-A0YRH3-F1
#
_cell.length_a   1.000
_cell.length_b   1.000
_cell.length_c   1.000
_cell.angle_alpha   90.00
_cell.angle_beta   90.00
_cell.angle_gamma   90.00
#
_symmetry.space_group_name_H-M   'P 1'
#
loop_
_entity.id
_entity.type
_entity.pdbx_description
1 polymer ?
#
loop_
_entity_poly.entity_id
_entity_poly.type
_entity_poly.pdbx_seq_one_letter_code
_entity_poly.pdbx_strand_id
1 'polypeptide(L)'
;MISFLWLIQSAEFPNTMISEVHVLNSMKISSEFAVRLTRLNSNKMIRVIVFLETETEAQQKSPQEVQEIAENKLNNIRPILTKYQAELLSEHPNIFGSIGVNITVAGVYALLESPSVKMIMEDQGIFPR
;
A
#
# COMPACT_ATOMS: atom_id res chain seq x y z
N MET A 1 -51.58 -12.79 8.91
CA MET A 1 -51.37 -11.38 8.56
C MET A 1 -50.29 -10.85 9.49
N ILE A 2 -49.38 -10.02 8.96
CA ILE A 2 -48.29 -9.26 9.63
C ILE A 2 -46.87 -9.89 9.53
N SER A 3 -46.21 -9.45 8.46
CA SER A 3 -44.82 -9.00 8.26
C SER A 3 -43.63 -9.67 8.97
N PHE A 4 -42.77 -10.25 8.14
CA PHE A 4 -41.33 -10.40 8.34
C PHE A 4 -40.66 -9.01 8.36
N LEU A 5 -39.99 -8.66 9.47
CA LEU A 5 -38.98 -7.60 9.50
C LEU A 5 -37.68 -8.20 10.02
N TRP A 6 -36.71 -8.26 9.12
CA TRP A 6 -35.32 -8.66 9.37
C TRP A 6 -34.65 -7.59 10.25
N LEU A 7 -34.03 -7.98 11.37
CA LEU A 7 -33.08 -7.13 12.08
C LEU A 7 -31.80 -7.95 12.32
N ILE A 8 -30.80 -7.71 11.47
CA ILE A 8 -29.43 -8.19 11.67
C ILE A 8 -28.88 -7.49 12.90
N GLN A 9 -28.49 -8.28 13.89
CA GLN A 9 -27.57 -7.85 14.94
C GLN A 9 -26.26 -7.42 14.28
N SER A 10 -25.96 -6.12 14.34
CA SER A 10 -24.63 -5.60 14.10
C SER A 10 -23.69 -6.19 15.16
N ALA A 11 -22.78 -7.07 14.72
CA ALA A 11 -21.66 -7.49 15.54
C ALA A 11 -20.78 -6.27 15.81
N GLU A 12 -20.78 -5.78 17.06
CA GLU A 12 -19.83 -4.81 17.55
C GLU A 12 -18.45 -5.48 17.61
N PHE A 13 -17.62 -5.20 16.60
CA PHE A 13 -16.21 -5.59 16.65
C PHE A 13 -15.47 -4.64 17.61
N PRO A 14 -14.65 -5.16 18.54
CA PRO A 14 -14.01 -4.35 19.57
C PRO A 14 -13.04 -3.33 18.95
N ASN A 15 -13.20 -2.06 19.35
CA ASN A 15 -12.46 -0.87 18.90
C ASN A 15 -10.93 -0.95 19.07
N THR A 16 -10.41 -1.91 19.84
CA THR A 16 -8.97 -2.07 20.12
C THR A 16 -8.18 -2.59 18.92
N MET A 17 -8.79 -3.40 18.04
CA MET A 17 -8.10 -3.97 16.87
C MET A 17 -7.89 -2.95 15.73
N ILE A 18 -8.71 -1.89 15.68
CA ILE A 18 -8.62 -0.86 14.64
C ILE A 18 -7.44 0.09 14.92
N SER A 19 -7.17 0.38 16.20
CA SER A 19 -6.13 1.33 16.59
C SER A 19 -4.72 0.81 16.32
N GLU A 20 -4.41 -0.46 16.58
CA GLU A 20 -3.07 -1.00 16.33
C GLU A 20 -2.75 -1.14 14.84
N VAL A 21 -3.73 -1.56 14.03
CA VAL A 21 -3.60 -1.62 12.56
C VAL A 21 -3.37 -0.22 11.98
N HIS A 22 -4.11 0.79 12.45
CA HIS A 22 -3.89 2.19 12.05
C HIS A 22 -2.49 2.70 12.43
N VAL A 23 -1.94 2.29 13.58
CA VAL A 23 -0.61 2.71 14.05
C VAL A 23 0.51 2.05 13.26
N LEU A 24 0.43 0.75 12.96
CA LEU A 24 1.42 0.05 12.12
C LEU A 24 1.41 0.58 10.67
N ASN A 25 0.22 0.89 10.16
CA ASN A 25 0.05 1.46 8.83
C ASN A 25 0.60 2.91 8.76
N SER A 26 0.51 3.67 9.85
CA SER A 26 1.06 5.04 9.93
C SER A 26 2.59 5.13 9.80
N MET A 27 3.34 4.04 9.95
CA MET A 27 4.80 4.07 9.75
C MET A 27 5.21 3.94 8.28
N LYS A 28 4.35 3.39 7.41
CA LYS A 28 4.69 3.10 6.01
C LYS A 28 4.35 4.26 5.05
N ILE A 29 3.64 5.28 5.50
CA ILE A 29 3.31 6.49 4.74
C ILE A 29 3.48 7.72 5.61
N SER A 30 3.71 8.89 4.99
CA SER A 30 3.74 10.14 5.76
C SER A 30 2.36 10.51 6.30
N SER A 31 2.31 11.22 7.43
CA SER A 31 1.06 11.70 8.01
C SER A 31 0.27 12.60 7.05
N GLU A 32 0.96 13.44 6.29
CA GLU A 32 0.34 14.31 5.29
C GLU A 32 -0.29 13.49 4.17
N PHE A 33 0.40 12.45 3.70
CA PHE A 33 -0.13 11.57 2.67
C PHE A 33 -1.33 10.79 3.19
N ALA A 34 -1.25 10.25 4.42
CA ALA A 34 -2.37 9.56 5.06
C ALA A 34 -3.62 10.46 5.15
N VAL A 35 -3.47 11.71 5.59
CA VAL A 35 -4.57 12.68 5.65
C VAL A 35 -5.13 13.02 4.26
N ARG A 36 -4.30 13.04 3.21
CA ARG A 36 -4.80 13.22 1.84
C ARG A 36 -5.60 12.00 1.37
N LEU A 37 -5.13 10.78 1.62
CA LEU A 37 -5.82 9.55 1.22
C LEU A 37 -7.23 9.45 1.81
N THR A 38 -7.45 9.87 3.06
CA THR A 38 -8.79 9.84 3.70
C THR A 38 -9.82 10.77 3.04
N ARG A 39 -9.35 11.74 2.24
CA ARG A 39 -10.21 12.69 1.51
C ARG A 39 -10.53 12.23 0.09
N LEU A 40 -9.89 11.17 -0.39
CA LEU A 40 -10.07 10.66 -1.74
C LEU A 40 -11.10 9.52 -1.77
N ASN A 41 -11.79 9.38 -2.91
CA ASN A 41 -12.66 8.23 -3.14
C ASN A 41 -11.82 6.94 -3.22
N SER A 42 -12.30 5.85 -2.64
CA SER A 42 -11.59 4.56 -2.60
C SER A 42 -11.21 4.01 -3.97
N ASN A 43 -11.99 4.31 -5.02
CA ASN A 43 -11.75 3.87 -6.39
C ASN A 43 -10.93 4.87 -7.21
N LYS A 44 -10.53 6.00 -6.63
CA LYS A 44 -9.71 6.99 -7.32
C LYS A 44 -8.33 6.40 -7.59
N MET A 45 -7.89 6.41 -8.85
CA MET A 45 -6.51 6.07 -9.24
C MET A 45 -5.56 7.21 -8.85
N ILE A 46 -4.43 6.85 -8.25
CA ILE A 46 -3.33 7.75 -7.91
C ILE A 46 -1.99 7.09 -8.23
N ARG A 47 -0.96 7.92 -8.44
CA ARG A 47 0.42 7.43 -8.62
C ARG A 47 1.16 7.46 -7.30
N VAL A 48 1.83 6.36 -6.99
CA VAL A 48 2.66 6.18 -5.81
C VAL A 48 3.97 5.51 -6.19
N ILE A 49 4.98 5.72 -5.35
CA ILE A 49 6.23 4.97 -5.39
C ILE A 49 6.18 3.99 -4.23
N VAL A 50 6.26 2.69 -4.53
CA VAL A 50 6.24 1.62 -3.54
C VAL A 50 7.67 1.16 -3.30
N PHE A 51 8.16 1.30 -2.08
CA PHE A 51 9.42 0.72 -1.63
C PHE A 51 9.15 -0.69 -1.09
N LEU A 52 9.85 -1.67 -1.64
CA LEU A 52 9.71 -3.07 -1.28
C LEU A 52 10.67 -3.42 -0.15
N GLU A 53 10.31 -4.45 0.62
CA GLU A 53 11.12 -4.89 1.75
C GLU A 53 12.38 -5.64 1.27
N THR A 54 13.49 -4.91 1.14
CA THR A 54 14.78 -5.42 0.68
C THR A 54 15.79 -5.62 1.80
N GLU A 55 15.45 -5.24 3.04
CA GLU A 55 16.31 -5.48 4.18
C GLU A 55 16.19 -6.94 4.63
N THR A 56 17.35 -7.56 4.75
CA THR A 56 17.56 -8.84 5.42
C THR A 56 18.79 -8.57 6.27
N GLU A 57 18.72 -8.97 7.53
CA GLU A 57 19.57 -8.50 8.63
C GLU A 57 21.05 -8.20 8.25
N ALA A 58 21.52 -7.03 8.69
CA ALA A 58 22.91 -6.60 8.88
C ALA A 58 23.91 -6.64 7.70
N GLN A 59 23.54 -7.03 6.48
CA GLN A 59 24.48 -7.12 5.36
C GLN A 59 24.29 -5.99 4.34
N GLN A 60 25.39 -5.27 4.02
CA GLN A 60 25.42 -4.34 2.89
C GLN A 60 25.21 -5.13 1.60
N LYS A 61 24.12 -4.83 0.89
CA LYS A 61 23.78 -5.44 -0.40
C LYS A 61 24.26 -4.56 -1.55
N SER A 62 24.72 -5.19 -2.60
CA SER A 62 24.94 -4.52 -3.87
C SER A 62 23.61 -4.00 -4.45
N PRO A 63 23.66 -2.94 -5.29
CA PRO A 63 22.47 -2.43 -5.97
C PRO A 63 21.68 -3.50 -6.76
N GLN A 64 22.39 -4.48 -7.34
CA GLN A 64 21.80 -5.60 -8.07
C GLN A 64 21.06 -6.56 -7.14
N GLU A 65 21.66 -6.94 -6.01
CA GLU A 65 20.99 -7.80 -5.02
C GLU A 65 19.73 -7.13 -4.45
N VAL A 66 19.76 -5.81 -4.24
CA VAL A 66 18.56 -5.05 -3.84
C VAL A 66 17.46 -5.18 -4.89
N GLN A 67 17.81 -5.03 -6.17
CA GLN A 67 16.85 -5.14 -7.27
C GLN A 67 16.25 -6.55 -7.38
N GLU A 68 17.07 -7.60 -7.25
CA GLU A 68 16.61 -9.00 -7.29
C GLU A 68 15.66 -9.35 -6.13
N ILE A 69 16.00 -8.91 -4.91
CA ILE A 69 15.11 -9.11 -3.75
C ILE A 69 13.81 -8.34 -3.95
N ALA A 70 13.88 -7.11 -4.46
CA ALA A 70 12.72 -6.31 -4.78
C ALA A 70 11.83 -7.01 -5.82
N GLU A 71 12.39 -7.63 -6.85
CA GLU A 71 11.60 -8.39 -7.84
C GLU A 71 10.83 -9.55 -7.19
N ASN A 72 11.45 -10.26 -6.24
CA ASN A 72 10.77 -11.30 -5.47
C ASN A 72 9.62 -10.70 -4.63
N LYS A 73 9.86 -9.60 -3.92
CA LYS A 73 8.81 -8.92 -3.14
C LYS A 73 7.69 -8.36 -4.03
N LEU A 74 8.01 -7.90 -5.23
CA LEU A 74 7.03 -7.45 -6.22
C LEU A 74 6.09 -8.62 -6.58
N ASN A 75 6.65 -9.81 -6.83
CA ASN A 75 5.85 -11.01 -7.12
C ASN A 75 4.85 -11.34 -6.01
N ASN A 76 5.23 -11.13 -4.74
CA ASN A 76 4.33 -11.36 -3.60
C ASN A 76 3.13 -10.39 -3.56
N ILE A 77 3.29 -9.17 -4.08
CA ILE A 77 2.21 -8.16 -4.10
C ILE A 77 1.43 -8.14 -5.43
N ARG A 78 1.86 -8.88 -6.47
CA ARG A 78 1.12 -8.98 -7.74
C ARG A 78 -0.37 -9.30 -7.57
N PRO A 79 -0.80 -10.21 -6.68
CA PRO A 79 -2.24 -10.45 -6.47
C PRO A 79 -3.00 -9.21 -5.99
N ILE A 80 -2.40 -8.37 -5.14
CA ILE A 80 -2.98 -7.09 -4.71
C ILE A 80 -3.06 -6.15 -5.90
N LEU A 81 -1.96 -6.00 -6.65
CA LEU A 81 -1.91 -5.14 -7.84
C LEU A 81 -2.99 -5.52 -8.86
N THR A 82 -3.15 -6.81 -9.16
CA THR A 82 -4.18 -7.31 -10.07
C THR A 82 -5.59 -7.03 -9.55
N LYS A 83 -5.86 -7.32 -8.27
CA LYS A 83 -7.18 -7.10 -7.64
C LYS A 83 -7.62 -5.63 -7.74
N TYR A 84 -6.68 -4.71 -7.58
CA TYR A 84 -6.93 -3.27 -7.58
C TYR A 84 -6.60 -2.59 -8.92
N GLN A 85 -6.48 -3.37 -10.00
CA GLN A 85 -6.27 -2.91 -11.38
C GLN A 85 -5.08 -1.93 -11.49
N ALA A 86 -4.02 -2.22 -10.76
CA ALA A 86 -2.83 -1.40 -10.74
C ALA A 86 -2.03 -1.54 -12.03
N GLU A 87 -1.42 -0.43 -12.45
CA GLU A 87 -0.50 -0.35 -13.57
C GLU A 87 0.90 -0.06 -13.02
N LEU A 88 1.87 -0.91 -13.37
CA LEU A 88 3.27 -0.67 -13.07
C LEU A 88 3.83 0.36 -14.06
N LEU A 89 4.51 1.38 -13.55
CA LEU A 89 5.10 2.45 -14.37
C LEU A 89 6.48 2.08 -14.94
N SER A 90 7.01 0.93 -14.52
CA SER A 90 8.24 0.29 -15.02
C SER A 90 8.07 -1.22 -14.97
N GLU A 91 8.82 -1.95 -15.81
CA GLU A 91 8.78 -3.43 -15.82
C GLU A 91 9.36 -4.05 -14.55
N HIS A 92 10.42 -3.42 -14.01
CA HIS A 92 11.20 -3.91 -12.87
C HIS A 92 11.32 -2.83 -11.79
N PRO A 93 11.49 -3.23 -10.51
CA PRO A 93 11.95 -2.31 -9.47
C PRO A 93 13.30 -1.71 -9.84
N ASN A 94 13.57 -0.50 -9.36
CA ASN A 94 14.89 0.12 -9.52
C ASN A 94 15.91 -0.42 -8.50
N ILE A 95 17.16 0.03 -8.63
CA ILE A 95 18.28 -0.37 -7.75
C ILE A 95 18.13 0.04 -6.27
N PHE A 96 17.12 0.84 -5.95
CA PHE A 96 16.76 1.21 -4.57
C PHE A 96 15.62 0.34 -4.01
N GLY A 97 15.16 -0.66 -4.78
CA GLY A 97 14.08 -1.55 -4.39
C GLY A 97 12.70 -0.89 -4.44
N SER A 98 12.53 0.12 -5.28
CA SER A 98 11.25 0.84 -5.45
C SER A 98 10.67 0.67 -6.84
N ILE A 99 9.34 0.77 -6.95
CA ILE A 99 8.62 0.73 -8.22
C ILE A 99 7.48 1.75 -8.23
N GLY A 100 7.32 2.46 -9.35
CA GLY A 100 6.19 3.36 -9.56
C GLY A 100 4.93 2.57 -9.90
N VAL A 101 3.80 2.91 -9.27
CA VAL A 101 2.53 2.23 -9.46
C VAL A 101 1.40 3.26 -9.56
N ASN A 102 0.56 3.12 -10.58
CA ASN A 102 -0.74 3.77 -10.66
C ASN A 102 -1.81 2.81 -10.13
N ILE A 103 -2.44 3.12 -8.99
CA ILE A 103 -3.34 2.20 -8.27
C ILE A 103 -4.49 2.95 -7.61
N THR A 104 -5.60 2.26 -7.33
CA THR A 104 -6.71 2.81 -6.54
C THR A 104 -6.28 3.13 -5.10
N VAL A 105 -6.94 4.11 -4.47
CA VAL A 105 -6.77 4.41 -3.03
C VAL A 105 -7.01 3.16 -2.17
N ALA A 106 -8.02 2.34 -2.47
CA ALA A 106 -8.25 1.07 -1.79
C ALA A 106 -7.07 0.09 -1.95
N GLY A 107 -6.43 0.09 -3.12
CA GLY A 107 -5.22 -0.70 -3.38
C GLY A 107 -4.01 -0.19 -2.60
N VAL A 108 -3.87 1.12 -2.39
CA VAL A 108 -2.83 1.68 -1.50
C VAL A 108 -3.00 1.14 -0.08
N TYR A 109 -4.21 1.18 0.46
CA TYR A 109 -4.48 0.59 1.79
C TYR A 109 -4.15 -0.91 1.83
N ALA A 110 -4.51 -1.68 0.80
CA ALA A 110 -4.17 -3.09 0.74
C ALA A 110 -2.65 -3.35 0.66
N LEU A 111 -1.89 -2.50 -0.03
CA LEU A 111 -0.44 -2.59 -0.09
C LEU A 111 0.22 -2.31 1.27
N LEU A 112 -0.34 -1.40 2.07
CA LEU A 112 0.22 -1.04 3.38
C LEU A 112 0.19 -2.22 4.38
N GLU A 113 -0.81 -3.08 4.26
CA GLU A 113 -0.92 -4.31 5.06
C GLU A 113 0.06 -5.41 4.61
N SER A 114 0.72 -5.26 3.47
CA SER A 114 1.66 -6.27 2.97
C SER A 114 3.02 -6.19 3.68
N PRO A 115 3.55 -7.31 4.21
CA PRO A 115 4.92 -7.35 4.76
C PRO A 115 6.00 -7.25 3.66
N SER A 116 5.61 -7.35 2.38
CA SER A 116 6.53 -7.13 1.25
C SER A 116 6.70 -5.65 0.91
N VAL A 117 5.91 -4.76 1.52
CA VAL A 117 5.97 -3.31 1.34
C VAL A 117 6.60 -2.68 2.58
N LYS A 118 7.72 -1.98 2.36
CA LYS A 118 8.44 -1.21 3.38
C LYS A 118 7.81 0.17 3.58
N MET A 119 7.54 0.88 2.50
CA MET A 119 7.02 2.25 2.52
C MET A 119 6.30 2.55 1.21
N ILE A 120 5.31 3.45 1.26
CA ILE A 120 4.68 4.04 0.08
C ILE A 120 4.85 5.56 0.13
N MET A 121 5.30 6.14 -0.97
CA MET A 121 5.41 7.58 -1.15
C MET A 121 4.44 8.06 -2.22
N GLU A 122 3.90 9.26 -2.05
CA GLU A 122 3.10 9.89 -3.10
C GLU A 122 4.00 10.47 -4.19
N ASP A 123 3.63 10.25 -5.46
CA ASP A 123 4.28 10.86 -6.61
C ASP A 123 3.78 12.31 -6.75
N GLN A 124 4.40 13.24 -6.01
CA GLN A 124 4.08 14.67 -6.06
C GLN A 124 4.73 15.37 -7.25
N GLY A 125 3.96 16.19 -7.95
CA GLY A 125 4.50 17.11 -8.95
C GLY A 125 5.38 18.18 -8.32
N ILE A 126 6.53 18.46 -8.93
CA ILE A 126 7.36 19.61 -8.57
C ILE A 126 6.80 20.83 -9.31
N PHE A 127 6.14 21.71 -8.58
CA PHE A 127 5.69 23.00 -9.12
C PHE A 127 6.73 24.07 -8.76
N PRO A 128 7.38 24.72 -9.73
CA PRO A 128 8.18 25.90 -9.44
C PRO A 128 7.28 26.97 -8.82
N ARG A 129 7.79 27.61 -7.76
CA ARG A 129 7.14 28.76 -7.12
C ARG A 129 7.29 30.01 -7.96
#